data_AF-A0A0R2RPC7-F1
#
_entry.id   AF-A0A0R2RPC7-F1
#
_cell.length_a   1.000
_cell.length_b   1.000
_cell.length_c   1.000
_cell.angle_alpha   90.00
_cell.angle_beta   90.00
_cell.angle_gamma   90.00
#
_symmetry.space_group_name_H-M   'P 1'
#
loop_
_entity.id
_entity.type
_entity.pdbx_description
1 polymer ?
#
loop_
_entity_poly.entity_id
_entity_poly.type
_entity_poly.pdbx_seq_one_letter_code
_entity_poly.pdbx_strand_id
1 'polypeptide(L)'
;MIISPCISICKTDPTTGYCYGCGRNNDEKKIWKLENTSDDWKQTNLFEIKKRLSGWQLESFEESYNHKIKNGISLFKKSLLNE
;
A
#
# COMPACT_ATOMS: atom_id res chain seq x y z
N MET A 1 4.57 9.69 12.14
CA MET A 1 5.06 9.31 10.80
C MET A 1 4.03 8.39 10.15
N ILE A 2 3.54 8.75 8.96
CA ILE A 2 2.57 7.93 8.24
C ILE A 2 3.26 6.73 7.62
N ILE A 3 2.80 5.53 7.94
CA ILE A 3 3.40 4.27 7.47
C ILE A 3 3.07 4.07 6.00
N SER A 4 4.06 3.63 5.21
CA SER A 4 3.88 3.36 3.78
C SER A 4 2.85 2.25 3.55
N PRO A 5 1.85 2.41 2.65
CA PRO A 5 0.85 1.39 2.34
C PRO A 5 1.38 0.21 1.52
N CYS A 6 2.68 0.16 1.21
CA CYS A 6 3.23 -1.03 0.54
C CYS A 6 3.09 -2.26 1.44
N ILE A 7 2.38 -3.29 0.97
CA ILE A 7 2.25 -4.59 1.66
C ILE A 7 3.21 -5.65 1.10
N SER A 8 4.26 -5.25 0.39
CA SER A 8 5.27 -6.13 -0.23
C SER A 8 4.76 -7.00 -1.38
N ILE A 9 3.54 -6.74 -1.86
CA ILE A 9 3.01 -7.26 -3.12
C ILE A 9 3.05 -6.13 -4.14
N CYS A 10 3.87 -6.27 -5.19
CA CYS A 10 4.06 -5.24 -6.21
C CYS A 10 3.81 -5.81 -7.61
N LYS A 11 2.53 -5.88 -7.99
CA LYS A 11 2.08 -6.23 -9.34
C LYS A 11 1.11 -5.15 -9.81
N THR A 12 1.31 -4.61 -11.01
CA THR A 12 0.50 -3.51 -11.54
C THR A 12 -0.49 -4.05 -12.55
N ASP A 13 -1.74 -3.61 -12.48
CA ASP A 13 -2.74 -3.85 -13.50
C ASP A 13 -2.37 -3.05 -14.78
N PRO A 14 -2.16 -3.71 -15.93
CA PRO A 14 -1.80 -3.01 -17.17
C PRO A 14 -2.93 -2.11 -17.72
N THR A 15 -4.17 -2.33 -17.30
CA THR A 15 -5.33 -1.57 -17.79
C THR A 15 -5.49 -0.26 -17.02
N THR A 16 -5.47 -0.33 -15.69
CA THR A 16 -5.70 0.83 -14.82
C THR A 16 -4.42 1.53 -14.38
N GLY A 17 -3.27 0.85 -14.43
CA GLY A 17 -1.99 1.34 -13.93
C GLY A 17 -1.85 1.30 -12.40
N TYR A 18 -2.80 0.70 -11.67
CA TYR A 18 -2.76 0.60 -10.22
C TYR A 18 -2.13 -0.71 -9.73
N CYS A 19 -1.45 -0.65 -8.59
CA CYS A 19 -0.88 -1.83 -7.95
C CYS A 19 -1.97 -2.71 -7.33
N TYR A 20 -2.03 -4.00 -7.66
CA TYR A 20 -2.94 -4.96 -7.07
C TYR A 20 -2.80 -5.05 -5.54
N GLY A 21 -1.59 -4.83 -5.01
CA GLY A 21 -1.33 -4.94 -3.58
C GLY A 21 -1.71 -3.70 -2.77
N CYS A 22 -1.57 -2.49 -3.32
CA CYS A 22 -1.73 -1.26 -2.53
C CYS A 22 -2.44 -0.11 -3.25
N GLY A 23 -3.03 -0.34 -4.42
CA GLY A 23 -3.82 0.66 -5.16
C GLY A 23 -3.04 1.86 -5.72
N ARG A 24 -1.75 2.00 -5.39
CA ARG A 24 -0.90 3.09 -5.90
C ARG A 24 -0.46 2.87 -7.34
N ASN A 25 -0.49 3.93 -8.14
CA ASN A 25 0.21 3.98 -9.42
C ASN A 25 1.72 4.26 -9.23
N ASN A 26 2.48 4.31 -10.32
CA ASN A 26 3.93 4.48 -10.24
C ASN A 26 4.37 5.88 -9.79
N ASP A 27 3.62 6.93 -10.13
CA ASP A 27 4.00 8.30 -9.75
C ASP A 27 3.72 8.56 -8.27
N GLU A 28 2.62 8.04 -7.74
CA GLU A 28 2.33 8.07 -6.30
C GLU A 28 3.40 7.32 -5.50
N LYS A 29 3.95 6.21 -6.03
CA LYS A 29 5.08 5.51 -5.39
C LYS A 29 6.35 6.37 -5.36
N LYS A 30 6.59 7.19 -6.39
CA LYS A 30 7.72 8.14 -6.44
C LYS A 30 7.49 9.28 -5.46
N ILE A 31 6.33 9.93 -5.52
CA ILE A 31 5.96 11.05 -4.64
C ILE A 31 6.06 10.62 -3.17
N TRP A 32 5.55 9.44 -2.81
CA TRP A 32 5.64 8.94 -1.43
C TRP A 32 7.07 8.88 -0.89
N LYS A 33 8.07 8.62 -1.76
CA LYS A 33 9.49 8.50 -1.37
C LYS A 33 10.21 9.85 -1.27
N LEU A 34 9.63 10.93 -1.79
CA LEU A 34 10.24 12.26 -1.69
C LEU A 34 10.21 12.74 -0.24
N GLU A 35 11.31 13.33 0.21
CA GLU A 35 11.45 13.84 1.58
C GLU A 35 10.51 15.00 1.88
N ASN A 36 10.19 15.81 0.86
CA ASN A 36 9.32 16.98 0.97
C ASN A 36 7.82 16.67 0.80
N THR A 37 7.43 15.39 0.66
CA THR A 37 6.01 15.02 0.54
C THR A 37 5.31 15.19 1.87
N SER A 38 4.30 16.07 1.87
CA SER A 38 3.53 16.43 3.05
C SER A 38 2.72 15.26 3.61
N ASP A 39 2.44 15.32 4.91
CA ASP A 39 1.59 14.33 5.57
C ASP A 39 0.14 14.40 5.07
N ASP A 40 -0.37 15.60 4.72
CA ASP A 40 -1.70 15.76 4.11
C ASP A 40 -1.83 15.02 2.78
N TRP A 41 -0.79 15.10 1.93
CA TRP A 41 -0.76 14.35 0.69
C TRP A 41 -0.76 12.84 0.95
N LYS A 42 0.02 12.37 1.95
CA LYS A 42 0.07 10.94 2.31
C LYS A 42 -1.27 10.44 2.85
N GLN A 43 -1.97 11.23 3.68
CA GLN A 43 -3.31 10.89 4.17
C GLN A 43 -4.32 10.82 3.02
N THR A 44 -4.29 11.81 2.13
CA THR A 44 -5.15 11.84 0.94
C THR A 44 -4.87 10.63 0.04
N ASN A 45 -3.59 10.34 -0.22
CA ASN A 45 -3.20 9.17 -1.02
C ASN A 45 -3.68 7.86 -0.38
N LEU A 46 -3.55 7.69 0.93
CA LEU A 46 -4.06 6.52 1.65
C LEU A 46 -5.57 6.34 1.50
N PHE A 47 -6.33 7.43 1.54
CA PHE A 47 -7.78 7.39 1.33
C PHE A 47 -8.13 7.01 -0.11
N GLU A 48 -7.48 7.62 -1.09
CA GLU A 48 -7.74 7.37 -2.51
C GLU A 48 -7.36 5.95 -2.94
N ILE A 49 -6.24 5.40 -2.46
CA ILE A 49 -5.86 4.03 -2.82
C ILE A 49 -6.86 3.01 -2.29
N LYS A 50 -7.45 3.23 -1.11
CA LYS A 50 -8.45 2.33 -0.52
C LYS A 50 -9.71 2.29 -1.36
N LYS A 51 -10.16 3.44 -1.89
CA LYS A 51 -11.32 3.51 -2.79
C LYS A 51 -11.12 2.76 -4.11
N ARG A 52 -9.87 2.61 -4.56
CA ARG A 52 -9.54 1.89 -5.80
C ARG A 52 -9.55 0.37 -5.62
N LEU A 53 -9.41 -0.10 -4.38
CA LEU A 53 -9.49 -1.52 -4.05
C LEU A 53 -10.94 -1.88 -3.73
N SER A 54 -11.33 -3.12 -4.02
CA SER A 54 -12.69 -3.60 -3.71
C SER A 54 -12.71 -5.10 -3.40
N GLY A 55 -13.78 -5.54 -2.73
CA GLY A 55 -13.96 -6.94 -2.31
C GLY A 55 -12.75 -7.48 -1.54
N TRP A 56 -12.38 -8.73 -1.86
CA TRP A 56 -11.27 -9.42 -1.22
C TRP A 56 -9.94 -8.67 -1.29
N GLN A 57 -9.74 -7.85 -2.33
CA GLN A 57 -8.50 -7.09 -2.52
C GLN A 57 -8.38 -5.99 -1.47
N LEU A 58 -9.48 -5.29 -1.17
CA LEU A 58 -9.53 -4.27 -0.12
C LEU A 58 -9.35 -4.92 1.26
N GLU A 59 -10.09 -6.00 1.52
CA GLU A 59 -10.02 -6.75 2.79
C GLU A 59 -8.58 -7.23 3.08
N SER A 60 -7.94 -7.86 2.08
CA SER A 60 -6.57 -8.36 2.18
C SER A 60 -5.55 -7.24 2.40
N PHE A 61 -5.75 -6.10 1.73
CA PHE A 61 -4.92 -4.91 1.92
C PHE A 61 -5.06 -4.36 3.34
N GLU A 62 -6.28 -4.19 3.83
CA GLU A 62 -6.53 -3.64 5.16
C GLU A 62 -5.97 -4.54 6.25
N GLU A 63 -6.16 -5.85 6.17
CA GLU A 63 -5.58 -6.81 7.11
C GLU A 63 -4.04 -6.74 7.10
N SER A 64 -3.43 -6.78 5.91
CA SER A 64 -1.98 -6.72 5.74
C SER A 64 -1.39 -5.40 6.21
N TYR A 65 -2.06 -4.28 5.94
CA TYR A 65 -1.61 -2.95 6.31
C TYR A 65 -1.78 -2.71 7.81
N ASN A 66 -2.88 -3.13 8.41
CA ASN A 66 -3.08 -3.10 9.86
C ASN A 66 -2.04 -3.96 10.59
N HIS A 67 -1.73 -5.15 10.06
CA HIS A 67 -0.66 -5.98 10.58
C HIS A 67 0.69 -5.25 10.52
N LYS A 68 1.00 -4.60 9.40
CA LYS A 68 2.22 -3.80 9.23
C LYS A 68 2.31 -2.62 10.19
N ILE A 69 1.20 -1.92 10.43
CA ILE A 69 1.17 -0.81 11.40
C ILE A 69 1.52 -1.33 12.80
N LYS A 70 0.98 -2.49 13.19
CA LYS A 70 1.18 -3.08 14.53
C LYS A 70 2.54 -3.77 14.70
N ASN A 71 3.06 -4.41 13.65
CA ASN A 71 4.20 -5.34 13.74
C ASN A 71 5.42 -4.93 12.90
N GLY A 72 5.34 -3.82 12.15
CA GLY A 72 6.41 -3.33 11.28
C GLY A 72 6.52 -4.01 9.91
N ILE A 73 5.91 -5.19 9.71
CA ILE A 73 5.94 -5.95 8.45
C ILE A 73 4.55 -6.35 7.98
N SER A 74 4.35 -6.48 6.65
CA SER A 74 3.08 -6.97 6.10
C SER A 74 2.96 -8.49 6.24
N LEU A 75 1.73 -9.02 6.14
CA LEU A 75 1.47 -10.47 6.19
C LEU A 75 2.27 -11.24 5.13
N PHE A 76 2.30 -10.75 3.89
CA PHE A 76 3.10 -11.37 2.83
C PHE A 76 4.61 -11.33 3.12
N LYS A 77 5.12 -10.25 3.72
CA LYS A 77 6.54 -10.22 4.11
C LYS A 77 6.83 -11.19 5.26
N LYS A 78 5.89 -11.33 6.20
CA LYS A 78 5.97 -12.31 7.30
C LYS A 78 6.01 -13.74 6.79
N SER A 79 5.18 -14.11 5.80
CA SER A 79 5.21 -15.47 5.25
C SER A 79 6.55 -15.80 4.61
N LEU A 80 7.13 -14.88 3.84
CA LEU A 80 8.46 -15.04 3.21
C LEU A 80 9.63 -15.15 4.20
N LEU A 81 9.46 -14.73 5.46
CA LEU A 81 10.50 -14.84 6.49
C LEU A 81 10.39 -16.13 7.31
N ASN A 82 9.25 -16.81 7.21
CA ASN A 82 8.97 -18.08 7.90
C ASN A 82 9.19 -19.30 6.98
N GLU A 83 9.58 -19.07 5.73
CA GLU A 83 10.05 -20.04 4.73
C GLU A 83 11.57 -20.08 4.72
#